data_AF-A0A5A7Y802-F1
#
_entry.id   AF-A0A5A7Y802-F1
#
_cell.length_a   1.000
_cell.length_b   1.000
_cell.length_c   1.000
_cell.angle_alpha   90.00
_cell.angle_beta   90.00
_cell.angle_gamma   90.00
#
_symmetry.space_group_name_H-M   'P 1'
#
loop_
_entity.id
_entity.type
_entity.pdbx_description
1 polymer ?
#
loop_
_entity_poly.entity_id
_entity_poly.type
_entity_poly.pdbx_seq_one_letter_code
_entity_poly.pdbx_strand_id
1 'polypeptide(L)'
;MNYIQRRRARLLIKRAQPFADEPLTAVANFTWVGSGMGSRTGGREDLAGGLPMWTLIGAGATRLFVVETDKVDPDRGERLVGSWPLNQSQIDEETLDRVVGPVQLGVYRAVRFALPGRDPAVLQPFGREVEDLLEAHRAAQPNTRSSDGLTQVALMTTSRESADDDAFFVLTYGDGRTTSVPVGEAHDLLGELQDLPGFDNEEFIRAIAVTDEGVSVLWRA
;
A
#
# COMPACT_ATOMS: atom_id res chain seq x y z
N MET A 1 -16.59 -6.20 -0.11
CA MET A 1 -16.49 -6.55 1.33
C MET A 1 -17.83 -7.06 1.91
N ASN A 2 -17.83 -8.20 2.62
CA ASN A 2 -19.03 -8.79 3.22
C ASN A 2 -19.45 -8.09 4.54
N TYR A 3 -20.62 -8.42 5.09
CA TYR A 3 -21.18 -7.77 6.29
C TYR A 3 -20.31 -7.93 7.54
N ILE A 4 -19.74 -9.12 7.75
CA ILE A 4 -18.91 -9.44 8.91
C ILE A 4 -17.61 -8.62 8.88
N GLN A 5 -16.97 -8.55 7.72
CA GLN A 5 -15.76 -7.74 7.50
C GLN A 5 -16.03 -6.25 7.77
N ARG A 6 -17.12 -5.70 7.22
CA ARG A 6 -17.52 -4.31 7.49
C ARG A 6 -17.75 -4.02 8.96
N ARG A 7 -18.33 -4.97 9.70
CA ARG A 7 -18.54 -4.84 11.15
C ARG A 7 -17.22 -4.82 11.90
N ARG A 8 -16.26 -5.68 11.53
CA ARG A 8 -14.95 -5.73 12.16
C ARG A 8 -14.11 -4.49 11.86
N ALA A 9 -14.03 -4.04 10.61
CA ALA A 9 -13.34 -2.80 10.23
C ALA A 9 -13.83 -1.59 11.06
N ARG A 10 -15.15 -1.43 11.22
CA ARG A 10 -15.73 -0.37 12.07
C ARG A 10 -15.35 -0.49 13.54
N LEU A 11 -15.23 -1.72 14.07
CA LEU A 11 -14.78 -1.96 15.44
C LEU A 11 -13.31 -1.59 15.60
N LEU A 12 -12.44 -1.95 14.65
CA LEU A 12 -11.03 -1.59 14.68
C LEU A 12 -10.84 -0.06 14.63
N ILE A 13 -11.55 0.63 13.72
CA ILE A 13 -11.59 2.09 13.67
C ILE A 13 -11.99 2.66 15.03
N LYS A 14 -13.12 2.22 15.61
CA LYS A 14 -13.59 2.69 16.92
C LYS A 14 -12.54 2.50 18.03
N ARG A 15 -11.77 1.42 17.97
CA ARG A 15 -10.78 1.03 19.00
C ARG A 15 -9.43 1.73 18.81
N ALA A 16 -9.08 2.16 17.61
CA ALA A 16 -7.86 2.92 17.32
C ALA A 16 -8.08 4.45 17.32
N GLN A 17 -9.29 4.92 17.00
CA GLN A 17 -9.62 6.35 16.89
C GLN A 17 -9.21 7.22 18.09
N PRO A 18 -9.31 6.76 19.36
CA PRO A 18 -8.87 7.57 20.51
C PRO A 18 -7.37 7.93 20.51
N PHE A 19 -6.55 7.25 19.71
CA PHE A 19 -5.11 7.47 19.61
C PHE A 19 -4.71 8.29 18.38
N ALA A 20 -5.67 8.67 17.54
CA ALA A 20 -5.46 9.47 16.35
C ALA A 20 -5.99 10.89 16.58
N ASP A 21 -5.22 11.88 16.10
CA ASP A 21 -5.60 13.29 16.12
C ASP A 21 -6.43 13.68 14.87
N GLU A 22 -6.69 12.75 13.95
CA GLU A 22 -7.57 12.91 12.80
C GLU A 22 -8.52 11.69 12.63
N PRO A 23 -9.64 11.83 11.92
CA PRO A 23 -10.54 10.71 11.64
C PRO A 23 -9.83 9.60 10.85
N LEU A 24 -9.93 8.37 11.35
CA LEU A 24 -9.40 7.18 10.68
C LEU A 24 -10.38 6.69 9.61
N THR A 25 -9.89 6.47 8.40
CA THR A 25 -10.65 5.94 7.27
C THR A 25 -10.50 4.42 7.15
N ALA A 26 -9.35 3.89 7.56
CA ALA A 26 -9.06 2.46 7.57
C ALA A 26 -8.20 2.08 8.77
N VAL A 27 -8.41 0.89 9.33
CA VAL A 27 -7.58 0.31 10.40
C VAL A 27 -7.47 -1.19 10.20
N ALA A 28 -6.25 -1.70 10.27
CA ALA A 28 -5.99 -3.14 10.25
C ALA A 28 -5.18 -3.57 11.48
N ASN A 29 -5.37 -4.82 11.87
CA ASN A 29 -4.63 -5.45 12.96
C ASN A 29 -3.47 -6.28 12.38
N PHE A 30 -2.32 -6.21 13.02
CA PHE A 30 -1.09 -6.87 12.60
C PHE A 30 -0.44 -7.59 13.76
N THR A 31 0.28 -8.66 13.41
CA THR A 31 1.18 -9.36 14.32
C THR A 31 2.56 -9.54 13.70
N TRP A 32 3.59 -9.82 14.50
CA TRP A 32 4.86 -10.28 13.96
C TRP A 32 4.70 -11.52 13.08
N VAL A 33 5.43 -11.59 11.97
CA VAL A 33 5.38 -12.72 11.02
C VAL A 33 5.61 -14.05 11.71
N GLY A 34 4.80 -15.05 11.37
CA GLY A 34 4.89 -16.38 11.95
C GLY A 34 4.15 -16.53 13.28
N SER A 35 3.55 -15.46 13.80
CA SER A 35 2.65 -15.54 14.96
C SER A 35 1.27 -16.06 14.53
N GLY A 36 0.72 -17.02 15.28
CA GLY A 36 -0.64 -17.53 15.09
C GLY A 36 -1.51 -17.29 16.31
N MET A 37 -2.83 -17.18 16.13
CA MET A 37 -3.78 -17.11 17.24
C MET A 37 -3.71 -18.41 18.06
N GLY A 38 -3.33 -18.32 19.34
CA GLY A 38 -3.07 -19.47 20.22
C GLY A 38 -1.60 -19.93 20.26
N SER A 39 -0.71 -19.34 19.45
CA SER A 39 0.73 -19.57 19.54
C SER A 39 1.30 -18.81 20.74
N ARG A 40 1.73 -19.52 21.79
CA ARG A 40 2.53 -18.96 22.89
C ARG A 40 3.98 -18.67 22.47
N THR A 41 4.39 -19.14 21.30
CA THR A 41 5.71 -18.89 20.70
C THR A 41 5.60 -17.70 19.74
N GLY A 42 6.37 -16.65 20.03
CA GLY A 42 6.34 -15.37 19.33
C GLY A 42 6.78 -15.47 17.87
N GLY A 43 6.34 -14.49 17.07
CA GLY A 43 6.81 -14.31 15.71
C GLY A 43 8.24 -13.78 15.63
N ARG A 44 8.66 -13.44 14.41
CA ARG A 44 10.00 -12.92 14.12
C ARG A 44 10.17 -11.47 14.59
N GLU A 45 10.62 -11.30 15.84
CA GLU A 45 10.96 -10.00 16.45
C GLU A 45 12.02 -9.24 15.64
N ASP A 46 12.97 -9.96 15.06
CA ASP A 46 14.04 -9.40 14.22
C ASP A 46 13.51 -8.66 12.99
N LEU A 47 12.29 -9.00 12.54
CA LEU A 47 11.62 -8.34 11.42
C LEU A 47 10.68 -7.21 11.86
N ALA A 48 10.46 -7.01 13.15
CA ALA A 48 9.40 -6.15 13.64
C ALA A 48 9.72 -4.65 13.62
N GLY A 49 10.94 -4.23 13.29
CA GLY A 49 11.34 -2.81 13.29
C GLY A 49 11.14 -2.11 14.66
N GLY A 50 11.16 -2.90 15.75
CA GLY A 50 10.86 -2.44 17.11
C GLY A 50 9.38 -2.12 17.37
N LEU A 51 8.46 -2.61 16.53
CA LEU A 51 7.02 -2.52 16.78
C LEU A 51 6.53 -3.60 17.75
N PRO A 52 5.48 -3.33 18.55
CA PRO A 52 4.89 -4.33 19.44
C PRO A 52 4.39 -5.55 18.69
N MET A 53 4.38 -6.70 19.38
CA MET A 53 3.93 -7.98 18.79
C MET A 53 2.54 -7.88 18.17
N TRP A 54 1.60 -7.22 18.83
CA TRP A 54 0.27 -6.95 18.31
C TRP A 54 0.08 -5.44 18.16
N THR A 55 -0.36 -5.03 16.98
CA THR A 55 -0.39 -3.61 16.60
C THR A 55 -1.60 -3.33 15.71
N LEU A 56 -2.39 -2.31 16.04
CA LEU A 56 -3.33 -1.68 15.11
C LEU A 56 -2.59 -0.61 14.32
N ILE A 57 -2.73 -0.63 13.00
CA ILE A 57 -2.24 0.45 12.13
C ILE A 57 -3.45 1.08 11.47
N GLY A 58 -3.66 2.37 11.76
CA GLY A 58 -4.74 3.18 11.21
C GLY A 58 -4.23 4.21 10.23
N ALA A 59 -4.94 4.39 9.12
CA ALA A 59 -4.75 5.50 8.20
C ALA A 59 -5.81 6.56 8.46
N GLY A 60 -5.37 7.79 8.69
CA GLY A 60 -6.21 8.98 8.60
C GLY A 60 -6.03 9.67 7.24
N ALA A 61 -6.45 10.93 7.15
CA ALA A 61 -6.33 11.71 5.92
C ALA A 61 -4.88 12.02 5.54
N THR A 62 -3.99 12.19 6.52
CA THR A 62 -2.61 12.66 6.28
C THR A 62 -1.56 11.80 6.97
N ARG A 63 -1.94 10.94 7.93
CA ARG A 63 -0.99 10.19 8.76
C ARG A 63 -1.38 8.73 8.92
N LEU A 64 -0.35 7.91 9.14
CA LEU A 64 -0.47 6.61 9.78
C LEU A 64 -0.35 6.74 11.29
N PHE A 65 -1.16 5.98 12.01
CA PHE A 65 -1.13 5.84 13.46
C PHE A 65 -0.86 4.40 13.81
N VAL A 66 0.24 4.16 14.51
CA VAL A 66 0.63 2.83 14.98
C VAL A 66 0.30 2.74 16.46
N VAL A 67 -0.57 1.79 16.82
CA VAL A 67 -1.15 1.67 18.15
C VAL A 67 -0.86 0.27 18.70
N GLU A 68 -0.20 0.21 19.85
CA GLU A 68 0.00 -1.03 20.60
C GLU A 68 -1.35 -1.52 21.13
N THR A 69 -1.54 -2.83 21.13
CA THR A 69 -2.81 -3.45 21.53
C THR A 69 -2.72 -4.21 22.84
N ASP A 70 -3.88 -4.46 23.44
CA ASP A 70 -4.03 -5.26 24.64
C ASP A 70 -3.54 -6.68 24.38
N LYS A 71 -2.70 -7.19 25.29
CA LYS A 71 -2.08 -8.53 25.18
C LYS A 71 -3.10 -9.67 25.15
N VAL A 72 -4.33 -9.42 25.60
CA VAL A 72 -5.43 -10.39 25.71
C VAL A 72 -6.51 -10.12 24.65
N ASP A 73 -6.75 -8.86 24.28
CA ASP A 73 -7.63 -8.46 23.16
C ASP A 73 -6.83 -7.71 22.08
N PRO A 74 -6.22 -8.42 21.10
CA PRO A 74 -5.34 -7.80 20.11
C PRO A 74 -6.07 -6.84 19.17
N ASP A 75 -7.40 -6.81 19.17
CA ASP A 75 -8.19 -5.85 18.40
C ASP A 75 -8.42 -4.54 19.19
N ARG A 76 -7.99 -4.43 20.47
CA ARG A 76 -8.17 -3.25 21.35
C ARG A 76 -6.86 -2.45 21.46
N GLY A 77 -6.88 -1.19 21.04
CA GLY A 77 -5.75 -0.27 21.23
C GLY A 77 -5.57 0.13 22.70
N GLU A 78 -4.31 0.20 23.14
CA GLU A 78 -3.89 0.63 24.47
C GLU A 78 -3.04 1.90 24.47
N ARG A 79 -2.11 2.02 23.51
CA ARG A 79 -1.13 3.10 23.52
C ARG A 79 -0.66 3.46 22.12
N LEU A 80 -0.54 4.76 21.84
CA LEU A 80 0.10 5.24 20.62
C LEU A 80 1.61 4.93 20.65
N VAL A 81 2.09 4.19 19.66
CA VAL A 81 3.52 3.93 19.42
C VAL A 81 4.15 5.09 18.66
N GLY A 82 3.43 5.64 17.70
CA GLY A 82 3.82 6.84 16.97
C GLY A 82 2.89 7.13 15.79
N SER A 83 3.14 8.26 15.14
CA SER A 83 2.41 8.66 13.93
C SER A 83 3.34 9.26 12.88
N TRP A 84 3.13 8.86 11.63
CA TRP A 84 3.99 9.21 10.50
C TRP A 84 3.19 9.79 9.36
N PRO A 85 3.74 10.71 8.55
CA PRO A 85 3.08 11.18 7.34
C PRO A 85 2.80 10.01 6.40
N LEU A 86 1.54 9.90 5.98
CA LEU A 86 1.06 8.79 5.15
C LEU A 86 1.74 8.79 3.78
N ASN A 87 2.03 9.98 3.24
CA ASN A 87 2.73 10.23 1.98
C ASN A 87 4.26 10.03 2.02
N GLN A 88 4.85 9.88 3.21
CA GLN A 88 6.29 9.60 3.39
C GLN A 88 6.55 8.17 3.90
N SER A 89 5.49 7.42 4.17
CA SER A 89 5.57 6.03 4.57
C SER A 89 5.52 5.16 3.31
N GLN A 90 6.20 4.02 3.31
CA GLN A 90 6.03 2.98 2.30
C GLN A 90 5.36 1.77 2.93
N ILE A 91 4.35 1.23 2.25
CA ILE A 91 3.61 0.04 2.67
C ILE A 91 3.56 -0.91 1.49
N ASP A 92 4.36 -1.98 1.56
CA ASP A 92 4.50 -2.94 0.47
C ASP A 92 4.00 -4.31 0.92
N GLU A 93 3.23 -4.99 0.05
CA GLU A 93 2.85 -6.37 0.29
C GLU A 93 4.02 -7.31 -0.01
N GLU A 94 4.28 -8.24 0.89
CA GLU A 94 5.30 -9.27 0.74
C GLU A 94 4.72 -10.67 0.94
N THR A 95 5.38 -11.66 0.36
CA THR A 95 5.10 -13.08 0.60
C THR A 95 6.34 -13.72 1.20
N LEU A 96 6.21 -14.29 2.39
CA LEU A 96 7.32 -14.89 3.12
C LEU A 96 7.12 -16.38 3.29
N ASP A 97 8.18 -17.16 3.14
CA ASP A 97 8.13 -18.60 3.35
C ASP A 97 7.77 -18.97 4.79
N ARG A 98 6.83 -19.91 4.92
CA ARG A 98 6.49 -20.53 6.18
C ARG A 98 7.30 -21.81 6.32
N VAL A 99 8.33 -21.77 7.16
CA VAL A 99 9.19 -22.93 7.44
C VAL A 99 9.08 -23.40 8.88
N VAL A 100 9.16 -24.71 9.11
CA VAL A 100 9.37 -25.33 10.43
C VAL A 100 10.55 -26.28 10.30
N GLY A 101 11.70 -25.87 10.83
CA GLY A 101 12.96 -26.56 10.57
C GLY A 101 13.27 -26.57 9.05
N PRO A 102 13.59 -27.72 8.45
CA PRO A 102 13.84 -27.82 7.00
C PRO A 102 12.57 -27.94 6.14
N VAL A 103 11.37 -27.96 6.75
CA VAL A 103 10.12 -28.23 6.04
C VAL A 103 9.40 -26.93 5.68
N GLN A 104 9.08 -26.76 4.40
CA GLN A 104 8.27 -25.64 3.91
C GLN A 104 6.78 -26.00 3.96
N LEU A 105 6.02 -25.22 4.73
CA LEU A 105 4.60 -25.42 5.01
C LEU A 105 3.69 -24.44 4.22
N GLY A 106 4.27 -23.63 3.35
CA GLY A 106 3.57 -22.65 2.51
C GLY A 106 4.17 -21.25 2.63
N VAL A 107 3.33 -20.23 2.49
CA VAL A 107 3.73 -18.82 2.57
C VAL A 107 2.79 -18.03 3.48
N TYR A 108 3.34 -17.00 4.14
CA TYR A 108 2.59 -15.96 4.83
C TYR A 108 2.45 -14.76 3.91
N ARG A 109 1.25 -14.18 3.84
CA ARG A 109 1.10 -12.78 3.43
C ARG A 109 1.67 -11.92 4.54
N ALA A 110 2.54 -11.00 4.19
CA ALA A 110 3.11 -10.01 5.08
C ALA A 110 3.02 -8.63 4.44
N VAL A 111 3.20 -7.60 5.25
CA VAL A 111 3.23 -6.21 4.82
C VAL A 111 4.48 -5.58 5.43
N ARG A 112 5.33 -5.04 4.58
CA ARG A 112 6.50 -4.27 4.96
C ARG A 112 6.12 -2.81 5.12
N PHE A 113 6.42 -2.25 6.27
CA PHE A 113 6.27 -0.85 6.60
C PHE A 113 7.66 -0.19 6.69
N ALA A 114 7.95 0.75 5.81
CA ALA A 114 9.08 1.66 5.96
C ALA A 114 8.57 3.00 6.46
N LEU A 115 8.75 3.25 7.77
CA LEU A 115 8.32 4.47 8.45
C LEU A 115 9.51 5.42 8.61
N PRO A 116 9.36 6.73 8.33
CA PRO A 116 10.44 7.70 8.50
C PRO A 116 11.12 7.62 9.87
N GLY A 117 12.45 7.43 9.87
CA GLY A 117 13.26 7.36 11.08
C GLY A 117 13.15 6.05 11.88
N ARG A 118 12.59 4.98 11.29
CA ARG A 118 12.61 3.64 11.90
C ARG A 118 13.19 2.58 10.97
N ASP A 119 13.67 1.50 11.57
CA ASP A 119 13.94 0.27 10.84
C ASP A 119 12.64 -0.27 10.24
N PRO A 120 12.68 -0.83 9.01
CA PRO A 120 11.50 -1.41 8.39
C PRO A 120 10.91 -2.55 9.23
N ALA A 121 9.58 -2.58 9.31
CA ALA A 121 8.84 -3.61 10.03
C ALA A 121 8.07 -4.48 9.04
N VAL A 122 8.26 -5.79 9.08
CA VAL A 122 7.50 -6.76 8.29
C VAL A 122 6.51 -7.48 9.21
N LEU A 123 5.23 -7.25 8.96
CA LEU A 123 4.14 -7.70 9.82
C LEU A 123 3.13 -8.53 9.06
N GLN A 124 2.51 -9.50 9.73
CA GLN A 124 1.45 -10.31 9.18
C GLN A 124 0.08 -9.68 9.48
N PRO A 125 -0.77 -9.38 8.48
CA PRO A 125 -2.11 -8.87 8.72
C PRO A 125 -3.00 -9.94 9.33
N PHE A 126 -3.78 -9.54 10.33
CA PHE A 126 -4.77 -10.35 11.01
C PHE A 126 -6.17 -9.97 10.52
N GLY A 127 -6.49 -10.37 9.29
CA GLY A 127 -7.79 -10.16 8.66
C GLY A 127 -7.72 -9.60 7.24
N ARG A 128 -8.86 -9.09 6.78
CA ARG A 128 -9.07 -8.53 5.42
C ARG A 128 -9.26 -7.01 5.43
N GLU A 129 -9.02 -6.37 6.57
CA GLU A 129 -9.07 -4.92 6.75
C GLU A 129 -7.77 -4.26 6.27
N VAL A 130 -6.72 -5.06 6.04
CA VAL A 130 -5.47 -4.57 5.47
C VAL A 130 -5.67 -4.05 4.05
N GLU A 131 -6.62 -4.61 3.30
CA GLU A 131 -7.01 -4.13 1.98
C GLU A 131 -7.50 -2.67 2.02
N ASP A 132 -8.36 -2.32 2.99
CA ASP A 132 -8.83 -0.94 3.17
C ASP A 132 -7.67 0.00 3.57
N LEU A 133 -6.72 -0.50 4.37
CA LEU A 133 -5.52 0.27 4.76
C LEU A 133 -4.60 0.53 3.57
N LEU A 134 -4.38 -0.47 2.72
CA LEU A 134 -3.57 -0.35 1.51
C LEU A 134 -4.24 0.55 0.47
N GLU A 135 -5.57 0.51 0.37
CA GLU A 135 -6.35 1.44 -0.46
C GLU A 135 -6.22 2.88 0.07
N ALA A 136 -6.41 3.10 1.37
CA ALA A 136 -6.23 4.41 1.99
C ALA A 136 -4.80 4.94 1.81
N HIS A 137 -3.80 4.07 1.93
CA HIS A 137 -2.41 4.42 1.67
C HIS A 137 -2.17 4.80 0.22
N ARG A 138 -2.64 4.01 -0.75
CA ARG A 138 -2.53 4.32 -2.19
C ARG A 138 -3.22 5.64 -2.54
N ALA A 139 -4.40 5.91 -1.97
CA ALA A 139 -5.14 7.15 -2.18
C ALA A 139 -4.46 8.38 -1.57
N ALA A 140 -3.65 8.20 -0.52
CA ALA A 140 -2.97 9.26 0.20
C ALA A 140 -1.47 9.38 -0.10
N GLN A 141 -0.90 8.41 -0.83
CA GLN A 141 0.27 8.70 -1.62
C GLN A 141 -0.07 9.96 -2.40
N PRO A 142 0.83 10.95 -2.45
CA PRO A 142 0.61 12.07 -3.32
C PRO A 142 0.34 11.40 -4.65
N ASN A 143 -0.85 11.62 -5.20
CA ASN A 143 -1.10 11.41 -6.60
C ASN A 143 0.19 11.88 -7.25
N THR A 144 1.02 10.96 -7.73
CA THR A 144 2.29 11.29 -8.39
C THR A 144 1.86 11.80 -9.77
N ARG A 145 1.14 12.91 -9.70
CA ARG A 145 0.44 13.74 -10.68
C ARG A 145 1.05 15.14 -10.64
N SER A 146 2.03 15.39 -9.76
CA SER A 146 2.85 16.58 -9.93
C SER A 146 3.74 16.35 -11.15
N SER A 147 3.61 17.21 -12.15
CA SER A 147 4.58 17.35 -13.23
C SER A 147 5.96 17.80 -12.72
N ASP A 148 6.06 18.24 -11.46
CA ASP A 148 7.34 18.60 -10.84
C ASP A 148 8.31 17.42 -10.82
N GLY A 149 9.41 17.59 -11.54
CA GLY A 149 10.45 16.58 -11.65
C GLY A 149 10.08 15.40 -12.54
N LEU A 150 8.94 15.41 -13.23
CA LEU A 150 8.60 14.41 -14.23
C LEU A 150 9.55 14.56 -15.44
N THR A 151 10.18 13.47 -15.86
CA THR A 151 11.15 13.44 -16.97
C THR A 151 10.68 12.60 -18.15
N GLN A 152 9.78 11.65 -17.93
CA GLN A 152 9.22 10.84 -19.01
C GLN A 152 7.81 10.36 -18.67
N VAL A 153 6.96 10.31 -19.70
CA VAL A 153 5.68 9.59 -19.68
C VAL A 153 5.73 8.53 -20.77
N ALA A 154 5.39 7.29 -20.41
CA ALA A 154 5.19 6.21 -21.38
C ALA A 154 3.82 5.55 -21.17
N LEU A 155 3.23 5.02 -22.23
CA LEU A 155 2.13 4.08 -22.16
C LEU A 155 2.70 2.66 -22.25
N MET A 156 2.35 1.82 -21.29
CA MET A 156 2.64 0.40 -21.31
C MET A 156 1.34 -0.36 -21.53
N THR A 157 1.30 -1.23 -22.54
CA THR A 157 0.21 -2.17 -22.79
C THR A 157 0.65 -3.57 -22.40
N THR A 158 -0.22 -4.31 -21.73
CA THR A 158 -0.02 -5.71 -21.33
C THR A 158 -1.07 -6.59 -21.98
N SER A 159 -0.79 -7.89 -22.15
CA SER A 159 -1.76 -8.79 -22.78
C SER A 159 -3.00 -8.98 -21.91
N ARG A 160 -4.15 -9.13 -22.58
CA ARG A 160 -5.48 -9.35 -22.01
C ARG A 160 -5.64 -10.54 -21.07
N GLU A 161 -4.61 -11.38 -20.95
CA GLU A 161 -4.59 -12.50 -20.00
C GLU A 161 -4.19 -12.07 -18.58
N SER A 162 -3.79 -10.80 -18.39
CA SER A 162 -3.25 -10.26 -17.12
C SER A 162 -4.16 -9.23 -16.44
N ALA A 163 -5.17 -9.71 -15.70
CA ALA A 163 -6.01 -8.93 -14.78
C ALA A 163 -6.83 -7.77 -15.41
N ASP A 164 -7.63 -7.07 -14.60
CA ASP A 164 -8.71 -6.15 -15.03
C ASP A 164 -8.25 -4.91 -15.82
N ASP A 165 -6.94 -4.62 -15.92
CA ASP A 165 -6.36 -3.45 -16.59
C ASP A 165 -5.25 -3.83 -17.60
N ASP A 166 -5.47 -3.57 -18.89
CA ASP A 166 -4.54 -3.92 -19.99
C ASP A 166 -3.56 -2.79 -20.37
N ALA A 167 -3.64 -1.63 -19.72
CA ALA A 167 -2.86 -0.44 -20.09
C ALA A 167 -2.56 0.47 -18.89
N PHE A 168 -1.33 0.99 -18.85
CA PHE A 168 -0.80 1.81 -17.76
C PHE A 168 -0.01 3.01 -18.28
N PHE A 169 -0.16 4.17 -17.65
CA PHE A 169 0.83 5.24 -17.73
C PHE A 169 2.00 4.93 -16.82
N VAL A 170 3.22 4.99 -17.34
CA VAL A 170 4.47 4.87 -16.60
C VAL A 170 5.12 6.25 -16.54
N LEU A 171 5.23 6.79 -15.34
CA LEU A 171 5.75 8.12 -15.04
C LEU A 171 7.14 7.98 -14.43
N THR A 172 8.16 8.53 -15.09
CA THR A 172 9.55 8.55 -14.60
C THR A 172 9.92 9.95 -14.14
N TYR A 173 10.59 10.04 -13.00
CA TYR A 173 11.01 11.29 -12.37
C TYR A 173 12.54 11.46 -12.40
N GLY A 174 13.01 12.70 -12.24
CA GLY A 174 14.44 13.06 -12.28
C GLY A 174 15.27 12.48 -11.13
N ASP A 175 14.63 12.03 -10.06
CA ASP A 175 15.24 11.29 -8.95
C ASP A 175 15.36 9.77 -9.22
N GLY A 176 14.93 9.31 -10.40
CA GLY A 176 14.94 7.90 -10.80
C GLY A 176 13.73 7.11 -10.32
N ARG A 177 12.78 7.73 -9.61
CA ARG A 177 11.51 7.09 -9.22
C ARG A 177 10.64 6.83 -10.45
N THR A 178 9.94 5.70 -10.44
CA THR A 178 8.94 5.35 -11.44
C THR A 178 7.61 5.00 -10.77
N THR A 179 6.49 5.43 -11.35
CA THR A 179 5.13 5.07 -10.91
C THR A 179 4.31 4.61 -12.10
N SER A 180 3.52 3.55 -11.95
CA SER A 180 2.53 3.12 -12.93
C SER A 180 1.11 3.45 -12.48
N VAL A 181 0.28 3.93 -13.40
CA VAL A 181 -1.13 4.28 -13.15
C VAL A 181 -2.00 3.59 -14.21
N PRO A 182 -2.97 2.73 -13.83
CA PRO A 182 -3.87 2.12 -14.80
C PRO A 182 -4.65 3.19 -15.57
N VAL A 183 -4.78 3.02 -16.89
CA VAL A 183 -5.49 4.01 -17.73
C VAL A 183 -6.96 4.16 -17.30
N GLY A 184 -7.60 3.07 -16.87
CA GLY A 184 -8.97 3.08 -16.34
C GLY A 184 -9.14 3.94 -15.08
N GLU A 185 -8.07 4.19 -14.33
CA GLU A 185 -8.08 5.01 -13.11
C GLU A 185 -7.49 6.42 -13.35
N ALA A 186 -7.01 6.71 -14.56
CA ALA A 186 -6.23 7.91 -14.90
C ALA A 186 -7.06 9.09 -15.44
N HIS A 187 -8.35 9.17 -15.14
CA HIS A 187 -9.27 10.14 -15.76
C HIS A 187 -8.81 11.60 -15.63
N ASP A 188 -8.41 12.04 -14.42
CA ASP A 188 -7.89 13.39 -14.22
C ASP A 188 -6.45 13.55 -14.73
N LEU A 189 -5.65 12.46 -14.62
CA LEU A 189 -4.23 12.45 -14.97
C LEU A 189 -4.03 12.65 -16.48
N LEU A 190 -4.85 12.03 -17.33
CA LEU A 190 -4.70 12.18 -18.77
C LEU A 190 -4.79 13.65 -19.21
N GLY A 191 -5.73 14.42 -18.65
CA GLY A 191 -5.84 15.85 -18.95
C GLY A 191 -4.57 16.63 -18.60
N GLU A 192 -4.03 16.39 -17.40
CA GLU A 192 -2.78 17.01 -16.94
C GLU A 192 -1.57 16.63 -17.81
N LEU A 193 -1.48 15.37 -18.24
CA LEU A 193 -0.41 14.90 -19.13
C LEU A 193 -0.50 15.51 -20.53
N GLN A 194 -1.72 15.65 -21.06
CA GLN A 194 -1.95 16.25 -22.38
C GLN A 194 -1.63 17.75 -22.42
N ASP A 195 -1.66 18.42 -21.26
CA ASP A 195 -1.24 19.82 -21.10
C ASP A 195 0.29 19.99 -21.08
N LEU A 196 1.07 18.91 -21.00
CA LEU A 196 2.54 18.98 -21.06
C LEU A 196 3.00 19.47 -22.45
N PRO A 197 3.93 20.43 -22.52
CA PRO A 197 4.47 20.89 -23.80
C PRO A 197 5.12 19.74 -24.58
N GLY A 198 4.60 19.46 -25.77
CA GLY A 198 5.12 18.41 -26.64
C GLY A 198 4.63 17.00 -26.32
N PHE A 199 3.58 16.84 -25.52
CA PHE A 199 2.94 15.54 -25.33
C PHE A 199 2.39 14.99 -26.66
N ASP A 200 2.79 13.76 -27.02
CA ASP A 200 2.40 13.11 -28.26
C ASP A 200 1.04 12.42 -28.11
N ASN A 201 -0.02 13.22 -28.32
CA ASN A 201 -1.39 12.76 -28.33
C ASN A 201 -1.68 11.73 -29.43
N GLU A 202 -0.99 11.82 -30.57
CA GLU A 202 -1.20 10.88 -31.65
C GLU A 202 -0.61 9.51 -31.30
N GLU A 203 0.56 9.49 -30.69
CA GLU A 203 1.19 8.26 -30.21
C GLU A 203 0.36 7.62 -29.09
N PHE A 204 -0.24 8.42 -28.21
CA PHE A 204 -1.17 7.90 -27.21
C PHE A 204 -2.36 7.18 -27.87
N ILE A 205 -3.02 7.82 -28.84
CA ILE A 205 -4.16 7.23 -29.57
C ILE A 205 -3.74 5.97 -30.34
N ARG A 206 -2.55 5.98 -30.95
CA ARG A 206 -2.00 4.81 -31.65
C ARG A 206 -1.75 3.66 -30.68
N ALA A 207 -1.02 3.93 -29.60
CA ALA A 207 -0.57 2.92 -28.66
C ALA A 207 -1.73 2.31 -27.85
N ILE A 208 -2.73 3.09 -27.44
CA ILE A 208 -3.90 2.58 -26.71
C ILE A 208 -4.83 1.73 -27.60
N ALA A 209 -4.73 1.86 -28.92
CA ALA A 209 -5.50 1.06 -29.88
C ALA A 209 -4.84 -0.27 -30.24
N VAL A 210 -3.57 -0.48 -29.85
CA VAL A 210 -2.82 -1.72 -30.11
C VAL A 210 -3.16 -2.76 -29.04
N THR A 211 -3.41 -4.00 -29.45
CA THR A 211 -3.71 -5.13 -28.55
C THR A 211 -2.48 -5.92 -28.13
N ASP A 212 -1.32 -5.58 -28.68
CA ASP A 212 -0.04 -6.22 -28.39
C ASP A 212 0.65 -5.56 -27.19
N GLU A 213 1.51 -6.33 -26.51
CA GLU A 213 2.34 -5.82 -25.42
C GLU A 213 3.40 -4.86 -25.94
N GLY A 214 3.56 -3.71 -25.29
CA GLY A 214 4.47 -2.69 -25.75
C GLY A 214 4.66 -1.54 -24.78
N VAL A 215 5.66 -0.71 -25.07
CA VAL A 215 5.92 0.54 -24.36
C VAL A 215 6.12 1.64 -25.40
N SER A 216 5.25 2.65 -25.38
CA SER A 216 5.34 3.85 -26.22
C SER A 216 5.62 5.07 -25.36
N VAL A 217 6.69 5.81 -25.66
CA VAL A 217 6.99 7.06 -24.94
C VAL A 217 6.16 8.20 -25.51
N LEU A 218 5.36 8.83 -24.65
CA LEU A 218 4.43 9.90 -25.03
C LEU A 218 5.02 11.29 -24.80
N TRP A 219 5.97 11.42 -23.88
CA TRP A 219 6.55 12.71 -23.53
C TRP A 219 7.91 12.55 -22.83
N ARG A 220 8.78 13.56 -23.00
CA ARG A 220 10.03 13.74 -22.26
C ARG A 220 10.27 15.23 -21.98
N ALA A 221 10.86 15.52 -20.81
CA ALA A 221 11.27 16.86 -20.38
C ALA A 221 12.51 17.38 -21.13
#